data_AF-A0A942GMA5-F1
#
_entry.id   AF-A0A942GMA5-F1
#
_cell.length_a   1.000
_cell.length_b   1.000
_cell.length_c   1.000
_cell.angle_alpha   90.00
_cell.angle_beta   90.00
_cell.angle_gamma   90.00
#
_symmetry.space_group_name_H-M   'P 1'
#
loop_
_entity.id
_entity.type
_entity.pdbx_description
1 polymer ?
#
loop_
_entity_poly.entity_id
_entity_poly.type
_entity_poly.pdbx_seq_one_letter_code
_entity_poly.pdbx_strand_id
1 'polypeptide(L)'
;MDFTSLIRGIIGIIILLGIAFLISNNKKKINWRLVLSGLAIQITLAIFIIKGDQLGQFFAPLGWIKEFFRFVSSFFVLVLNFTTEGAKFVFGSLGLGPGNEGSLGVFFAFQVLPTIIFFASLMSLLYYLGVMQKIVQGMAWFMARVMGTSGAESLSCTANIFVGQTEAPLMIKPYLKGMTQSELLTIMVGGMATIAG
;
A
#
# COMPACT_ATOMS: atom_id res chain seq x y z
N MET A 1 -7.30 21.01 -14.63
CA MET A 1 -8.36 20.07 -14.19
C MET A 1 -9.68 20.76 -14.46
N ASP A 2 -10.52 20.16 -15.29
CA ASP A 2 -11.83 20.73 -15.57
C ASP A 2 -12.72 20.62 -14.33
N PHE A 3 -13.47 21.69 -14.06
CA PHE A 3 -14.38 21.79 -12.91
C PHE A 3 -15.40 20.64 -12.89
N THR A 4 -15.83 20.21 -14.08
CA THR A 4 -16.71 19.06 -14.29
C THR A 4 -16.09 17.74 -13.81
N SER A 5 -14.80 17.50 -14.04
CA SER A 5 -14.10 16.30 -13.59
C SER A 5 -13.94 16.27 -12.07
N LEU A 6 -13.72 17.43 -11.44
CA LEU A 6 -13.65 17.53 -9.98
C LEU A 6 -15.00 17.17 -9.33
N ILE A 7 -16.10 17.73 -9.84
CA ILE A 7 -17.45 17.43 -9.36
C ILE A 7 -17.77 15.94 -9.51
N ARG A 8 -17.45 15.35 -10.67
CA ARG A 8 -17.64 13.90 -10.90
C ARG A 8 -16.88 13.05 -9.88
N GLY A 9 -15.64 13.44 -9.55
CA GLY A 9 -14.84 12.75 -8.53
C GLY A 9 -15.49 12.82 -7.13
N ILE A 10 -15.95 14.01 -6.72
CA ILE A 10 -16.63 14.21 -5.43
C ILE A 10 -17.91 13.39 -5.36
N ILE A 11 -18.73 13.42 -6.42
CA ILE A 11 -19.96 12.62 -6.50
C ILE A 11 -19.63 11.12 -6.40
N GLY A 12 -18.57 10.65 -7.07
CA GLY A 12 -18.12 9.27 -6.97
C GLY A 12 -17.79 8.85 -5.53
N ILE A 13 -17.04 9.67 -4.80
CA ILE A 13 -16.73 9.42 -3.38
C ILE A 13 -18.01 9.37 -2.53
N ILE A 14 -18.93 10.32 -2.72
CA ILE A 14 -20.21 10.37 -1.99
C ILE A 14 -21.05 9.12 -2.27
N ILE A 15 -21.12 8.66 -3.53
CA ILE A 15 -21.88 7.46 -3.91
C ILE A 15 -21.26 6.21 -3.26
N LEU A 16 -19.93 6.04 -3.31
CA LEU A 16 -19.26 4.89 -2.70
C LEU A 16 -19.47 4.85 -1.18
N LEU A 17 -19.34 6.00 -0.51
CA LEU A 17 -19.64 6.12 0.91
C LEU A 17 -21.13 5.88 1.20
N GLY A 18 -22.02 6.33 0.31
CA GLY A 18 -23.45 6.10 0.39
C GLY A 18 -23.81 4.60 0.31
N ILE A 19 -23.19 3.87 -0.61
CA ILE A 19 -23.36 2.41 -0.73
C ILE A 19 -22.86 1.72 0.55
N ALA A 20 -21.67 2.08 1.03
CA ALA A 20 -21.13 1.55 2.27
C ALA A 20 -22.04 1.85 3.48
N PHE A 21 -22.62 3.05 3.55
CA PHE A 21 -23.57 3.44 4.58
C PHE A 21 -24.89 2.65 4.48
N LEU A 22 -25.41 2.41 3.28
CA LEU A 22 -26.66 1.68 3.06
C LEU A 22 -26.54 0.21 3.50
N ILE A 23 -25.40 -0.43 3.21
CA ILE A 23 -25.11 -1.84 3.56
C ILE A 23 -24.63 -1.98 5.01
N SER A 24 -24.35 -0.88 5.72
CA SER A 24 -23.87 -0.91 7.11
C SER A 24 -24.86 -1.61 8.06
N ASN A 25 -24.35 -2.56 8.83
CA ASN A 25 -25.11 -3.31 9.84
C ASN A 25 -25.71 -2.40 10.94
N ASN A 26 -25.03 -1.31 11.30
CA ASN A 26 -25.54 -0.37 12.30
C ASN A 26 -25.12 1.08 12.02
N LYS A 27 -26.00 1.78 11.29
CA LYS A 27 -25.81 3.18 10.85
C LYS A 27 -25.61 4.17 12.01
N LYS A 28 -26.10 3.87 13.21
CA LYS A 28 -25.99 4.74 14.39
C LYS A 28 -24.63 4.61 15.11
N LYS A 29 -23.93 3.49 14.93
CA LYS A 29 -22.64 3.22 15.58
C LYS A 29 -21.44 3.56 14.70
N ILE A 30 -21.64 4.25 13.58
CA ILE A 30 -20.56 4.65 12.69
C ILE A 30 -19.67 5.68 13.42
N ASN A 31 -18.40 5.34 13.57
CA ASN A 31 -17.42 6.25 14.13
C ASN A 31 -16.95 7.24 13.06
N TRP A 32 -17.55 8.43 13.05
CA TRP A 32 -17.24 9.48 12.07
C TRP A 32 -15.79 9.99 12.16
N ARG A 33 -15.15 9.91 13.34
CA ARG A 33 -13.72 10.22 13.44
C ARG A 33 -12.89 9.26 12.61
N LEU A 34 -13.18 7.96 12.66
CA LEU A 34 -12.48 6.94 11.87
C LEU A 34 -12.70 7.18 10.37
N VAL A 35 -13.96 7.37 9.95
CA VAL A 35 -14.30 7.58 8.54
C VAL A 35 -13.64 8.85 7.98
N LEU A 36 -13.77 9.98 8.68
CA LEU A 36 -13.21 11.26 8.22
C LEU A 36 -11.69 11.27 8.25
N SER A 37 -11.06 10.69 9.29
CA SER A 37 -9.60 10.62 9.35
C SER A 37 -9.01 9.70 8.28
N GLY A 38 -9.64 8.55 8.00
CA GLY A 38 -9.23 7.66 6.92
C GLY A 38 -9.35 8.33 5.55
N LEU A 39 -10.48 8.98 5.26
CA LEU A 39 -10.68 9.73 4.02
C LEU A 39 -9.68 10.89 3.89
N ALA A 40 -9.43 11.62 4.98
CA ALA A 40 -8.45 12.70 5.00
C ALA A 40 -7.05 12.17 4.67
N ILE A 41 -6.59 11.09 5.32
CA ILE A 41 -5.29 10.47 5.04
C ILE A 41 -5.20 10.04 3.57
N GLN A 42 -6.22 9.36 3.04
CA GLN A 42 -6.24 8.91 1.64
C GLN A 42 -6.17 10.07 0.65
N ILE A 43 -6.99 11.11 0.84
CA ILE A 43 -7.01 12.29 -0.04
C ILE A 43 -5.69 13.06 0.07
N THR A 44 -5.18 13.24 1.28
CA THR A 44 -3.90 13.92 1.53
C THR A 44 -2.75 13.18 0.85
N LEU A 45 -2.66 11.86 0.98
CA LEU A 45 -1.66 11.05 0.28
C LEU A 45 -1.84 11.13 -1.25
N ALA A 46 -3.07 11.05 -1.75
CA ALA A 46 -3.33 11.17 -3.19
C ALA A 46 -2.89 12.53 -3.74
N ILE A 47 -3.14 13.63 -3.01
CA ILE A 47 -2.69 14.97 -3.41
C ILE A 47 -1.16 15.06 -3.40
N PHE A 48 -0.50 14.56 -2.35
CA PHE A 48 0.96 14.64 -2.26
C PHE A 48 1.68 13.79 -3.29
N ILE A 49 1.16 12.60 -3.59
CA ILE A 49 1.78 11.66 -4.54
C ILE A 49 1.46 12.06 -5.98
N ILE A 50 0.19 12.32 -6.31
CA ILE A 50 -0.26 12.53 -7.70
C ILE A 50 -0.06 13.99 -8.14
N LYS A 51 -0.30 14.96 -7.26
CA LYS A 51 -0.16 16.40 -7.56
C LYS A 51 1.10 17.03 -6.97
N GLY A 52 2.06 16.23 -6.50
CA GLY A 52 3.30 16.70 -5.88
C GLY A 52 4.05 17.74 -6.74
N ASP A 53 4.00 17.62 -8.07
CA ASP A 53 4.65 18.56 -9.00
C ASP A 53 4.01 19.95 -9.01
N GLN A 54 2.67 20.01 -9.03
CA GLN A 54 1.92 21.27 -9.04
C GLN A 54 1.91 21.91 -7.64
N LEU A 55 1.86 21.11 -6.58
CA LEU A 55 1.95 21.60 -5.20
C LEU A 55 3.36 22.07 -4.85
N GLY A 56 4.42 21.45 -5.37
CA GLY A 56 5.81 21.87 -5.11
C GLY A 56 6.13 23.27 -5.65
N GLN A 57 5.44 23.71 -6.71
CA GLN A 57 5.57 25.06 -7.25
C GLN A 57 4.74 26.11 -6.45
N PHE A 58 3.59 25.70 -5.89
CA PHE A 58 2.66 26.62 -5.20
C PHE A 58 2.90 26.69 -3.67
N PHE A 59 3.41 25.62 -3.06
CA PHE A 59 3.77 25.51 -1.65
C PHE A 59 5.28 25.22 -1.53
N ALA A 60 6.10 26.27 -1.62
CA ALA A 60 7.55 26.20 -1.44
C ALA A 60 8.03 25.39 -0.21
N PRO A 61 7.38 25.43 0.98
CA PRO A 61 7.84 24.63 2.13
C PRO A 61 7.47 23.14 2.09
N LEU A 62 6.70 22.66 1.10
CA LEU A 62 6.27 21.26 0.99
C LEU A 62 7.01 20.46 -0.11
N GLY A 63 7.97 21.07 -0.80
CA GLY A 63 8.74 20.43 -1.87
C GLY A 63 9.52 19.17 -1.42
N TRP A 64 9.92 19.10 -0.15
CA TRP A 64 10.62 17.95 0.43
C TRP A 64 9.78 16.66 0.43
N ILE A 65 8.44 16.76 0.51
CA ILE A 65 7.54 15.59 0.48
C ILE A 65 7.62 14.90 -0.88
N LYS A 66 7.61 15.68 -1.96
CA LYS A 66 7.80 15.16 -3.31
C LYS A 66 9.15 14.48 -3.45
N GLU A 67 10.21 15.13 -2.97
CA GLU A 67 11.57 14.57 -3.06
C GLU A 67 11.69 13.25 -2.31
N PHE A 68 11.04 13.14 -1.15
CA PHE A 68 10.92 11.89 -0.40
C PHE A 68 10.22 10.78 -1.22
N PHE A 69 9.04 11.05 -1.78
CA PHE A 69 8.34 10.04 -2.60
C PHE A 69 9.11 9.68 -3.88
N ARG A 70 9.80 10.64 -4.49
CA ARG A 70 10.68 10.40 -5.63
C ARG A 70 11.84 9.48 -5.24
N PHE A 71 12.49 9.76 -4.11
CA PHE A 71 13.53 8.91 -3.56
C PHE A 71 13.05 7.48 -3.33
N VAL A 72 11.88 7.31 -2.69
CA VAL A 72 11.28 5.98 -2.46
C VAL A 72 11.01 5.28 -3.79
N SER A 73 10.41 5.96 -4.77
CA SER A 73 10.15 5.39 -6.10
C SER A 73 11.44 4.97 -6.81
N SER A 74 12.47 5.82 -6.81
CA SER A 74 13.79 5.51 -7.38
C SER A 74 14.47 4.33 -6.68
N PHE A 75 14.29 4.19 -5.37
CA PHE A 75 14.77 3.02 -4.64
C PHE A 75 14.08 1.74 -5.12
N PHE A 76 12.75 1.73 -5.26
CA PHE A 76 12.04 0.57 -5.80
C PHE A 76 12.45 0.24 -7.24
N VAL A 77 12.66 1.24 -8.09
CA VAL A 77 13.18 1.03 -9.46
C VAL A 77 14.58 0.41 -9.42
N LEU A 78 15.46 0.87 -8.53
CA LEU A 78 16.78 0.27 -8.35
C LEU A 78 16.70 -1.20 -7.94
N VAL A 79 15.80 -1.53 -7.00
CA VAL A 79 15.57 -2.91 -6.57
C VAL A 79 15.04 -3.78 -7.73
N LEU A 80 14.12 -3.26 -8.55
CA LEU A 80 13.64 -3.94 -9.76
C LEU A 80 14.75 -4.20 -10.80
N ASN A 81 15.73 -3.29 -10.88
CA ASN A 81 16.88 -3.51 -11.76
C ASN A 81 17.77 -4.66 -11.26
N PHE A 82 17.97 -4.81 -9.95
CA PHE A 82 18.67 -5.97 -9.40
C PHE A 82 17.94 -7.29 -9.70
N THR A 83 16.61 -7.28 -9.61
CA THR A 83 15.80 -8.42 -10.04
C THR A 83 16.02 -8.75 -11.51
N THR A 84 16.05 -7.74 -12.39
CA THR A 84 16.26 -7.92 -13.83
C THR A 84 17.61 -8.57 -14.12
N GLU A 85 18.67 -8.16 -13.43
CA GLU A 85 19.99 -8.81 -13.54
C GLU A 85 19.96 -10.26 -13.03
N GLY A 86 19.24 -10.54 -11.94
CA GLY A 86 19.01 -11.90 -11.45
C GLY A 86 18.26 -12.78 -12.44
N ALA A 87 17.21 -12.25 -13.07
CA ALA A 87 16.44 -12.96 -14.09
C ALA A 87 17.28 -13.24 -15.34
N LYS A 88 18.10 -12.26 -15.77
CA LYS A 88 19.06 -12.42 -16.88
C LYS A 88 20.12 -13.48 -16.57
N PHE A 89 20.63 -13.52 -15.34
CA PHE A 89 21.60 -14.53 -14.91
C PHE A 89 21.02 -15.96 -15.01
N VAL A 90 19.77 -16.15 -14.59
CA VAL A 90 19.12 -17.47 -14.58
C VAL A 90 18.59 -17.89 -15.96
N PHE A 91 17.95 -16.96 -16.68
CA PHE A 91 17.18 -17.26 -17.90
C PHE A 91 17.76 -16.66 -19.18
N GLY A 92 18.89 -15.96 -19.11
CA GLY A 92 19.52 -15.30 -20.25
C GLY A 92 18.60 -14.27 -20.92
N SER A 93 18.55 -14.27 -22.25
CA SER A 93 17.73 -13.34 -23.04
C SER A 93 16.22 -13.45 -22.81
N LEU A 94 15.72 -14.55 -22.24
CA LEU A 94 14.30 -14.71 -21.90
C LEU A 94 13.88 -13.85 -20.69
N GLY A 95 14.82 -13.60 -19.77
CA GLY A 95 14.60 -12.74 -18.59
C GLY A 95 14.62 -11.25 -18.91
N LEU A 96 15.01 -10.86 -20.13
CA LEU A 96 15.10 -9.46 -20.54
C LEU A 96 13.76 -8.94 -21.07
N GLY A 97 13.17 -7.98 -20.35
CA GLY A 97 11.98 -7.26 -20.80
C GLY A 97 12.24 -6.38 -22.03
N PRO A 98 11.17 -5.97 -22.76
CA PRO A 98 11.29 -5.08 -23.90
C PRO A 98 12.01 -3.79 -23.54
N GLY A 99 12.91 -3.33 -24.42
CA GLY A 99 13.73 -2.13 -24.19
C GLY A 99 15.13 -2.41 -23.66
N ASN A 100 15.45 -3.66 -23.30
CA ASN A 100 16.83 -4.09 -23.02
C ASN A 100 17.49 -4.67 -24.28
N GLU A 101 18.79 -4.39 -24.47
CA GLU A 101 19.56 -4.95 -25.58
C GLU A 101 19.57 -6.49 -25.52
N GLY A 102 19.14 -7.14 -26.60
CA GLY A 102 19.04 -8.61 -26.68
C GLY A 102 17.72 -9.20 -26.15
N SER A 103 16.70 -8.38 -25.86
CA SER A 103 15.35 -8.88 -25.54
C SER A 103 14.70 -9.58 -26.72
N LEU A 104 14.10 -10.75 -26.45
CA LEU A 104 13.39 -11.57 -27.44
C LEU A 104 11.87 -11.29 -27.47
N GLY A 105 11.38 -10.37 -26.62
CA GLY A 105 9.96 -10.04 -26.46
C GLY A 105 9.50 -10.03 -25.00
N VAL A 106 8.19 -10.05 -24.79
CA VAL A 106 7.58 -10.10 -23.45
C VAL A 106 7.29 -11.55 -23.06
N PHE A 107 8.05 -12.08 -22.11
CA PHE A 107 7.79 -13.39 -21.52
C PHE A 107 7.41 -13.24 -20.06
N PHE A 108 6.11 -13.26 -19.79
CA PHE A 108 5.58 -13.07 -18.44
C PHE A 108 6.25 -13.97 -17.40
N ALA A 109 6.41 -15.25 -17.71
CA ALA A 109 6.97 -16.24 -16.80
C ALA A 109 8.41 -15.93 -16.37
N PHE A 110 9.23 -15.38 -17.27
CA PHE A 110 10.67 -15.16 -17.03
C PHE A 110 11.00 -13.73 -16.62
N GLN A 111 10.05 -12.79 -16.75
CA GLN A 111 10.26 -11.38 -16.44
C GLN A 111 9.50 -10.97 -15.16
N VAL A 112 8.28 -11.48 -14.96
CA VAL A 112 7.42 -11.06 -13.84
C VAL A 112 7.58 -11.98 -12.63
N LEU A 113 7.58 -13.31 -12.83
CA LEU A 113 7.65 -14.25 -11.70
C LEU A 113 8.97 -14.17 -10.89
N PRO A 114 10.15 -13.96 -11.50
CA PRO A 114 11.38 -13.79 -10.72
C PRO A 114 11.35 -12.58 -9.79
N THR A 115 10.60 -11.54 -10.15
CA THR A 115 10.36 -10.38 -9.27
C THR A 115 9.67 -10.78 -7.99
N ILE A 116 8.65 -11.64 -8.06
CA ILE A 116 7.94 -12.15 -6.88
C ILE A 116 8.90 -12.94 -5.98
N ILE A 117 9.72 -13.83 -6.57
CA ILE A 117 10.68 -14.66 -5.81
C ILE A 117 11.72 -13.78 -5.11
N PHE A 118 12.26 -12.80 -5.83
CA PHE A 118 13.25 -11.87 -5.29
C PHE A 118 12.67 -11.05 -4.14
N PHE A 119 11.52 -10.40 -4.36
CA PHE A 119 10.88 -9.58 -3.32
C PHE A 119 10.47 -10.42 -2.11
N ALA A 120 9.90 -11.62 -2.29
CA ALA A 120 9.60 -12.52 -1.17
C ALA A 120 10.85 -12.86 -0.35
N SER A 121 11.98 -13.13 -1.01
CA SER A 121 13.24 -13.41 -0.32
C SER A 121 13.82 -12.18 0.41
N LEU A 122 13.75 -11.00 -0.21
CA LEU A 122 14.20 -9.74 0.36
C LEU A 122 13.34 -9.36 1.58
N MET A 123 12.02 -9.46 1.45
CA MET A 123 11.10 -9.19 2.54
C MET A 123 11.34 -10.15 3.71
N SER A 124 11.49 -11.45 3.44
CA SER A 124 11.84 -12.45 4.46
C SER A 124 13.14 -12.07 5.21
N LEU A 125 14.18 -11.63 4.49
CA LEU A 125 15.41 -11.14 5.10
C LEU A 125 15.18 -9.89 5.96
N LEU A 126 14.44 -8.90 5.47
CA LEU A 126 14.16 -7.66 6.22
C LEU A 126 13.31 -7.91 7.47
N TYR A 127 12.41 -8.89 7.43
CA TYR A 127 11.69 -9.37 8.61
C TYR A 127 12.63 -10.13 9.56
N TYR A 128 13.53 -10.98 9.07
CA TYR A 128 14.52 -11.64 9.93
C TYR A 128 15.42 -10.63 10.65
N LEU A 129 15.84 -9.57 9.97
CA LEU A 129 16.69 -8.51 10.52
C LEU A 129 15.96 -7.52 11.44
N GLY A 130 14.62 -7.58 11.55
CA GLY A 130 13.86 -6.69 12.42
C GLY A 130 13.52 -5.32 11.81
N VAL A 131 13.89 -5.06 10.54
CA VAL A 131 13.69 -3.75 9.90
C VAL A 131 12.21 -3.53 9.59
N MET A 132 11.55 -4.51 8.99
CA MET A 132 10.13 -4.42 8.65
C MET A 132 9.25 -4.26 9.87
N GLN A 133 9.59 -4.95 10.98
CA GLN A 133 8.85 -4.83 12.22
C GLN A 133 8.84 -3.39 12.74
N LYS A 134 9.99 -2.69 12.68
CA LYS A 134 10.07 -1.28 13.11
C LYS A 134 9.22 -0.36 12.24
N ILE A 135 9.28 -0.55 10.91
CA ILE A 135 8.48 0.23 9.94
C ILE A 135 6.99 0.01 10.18
N VAL A 136 6.57 -1.26 10.21
CA VAL A 136 5.18 -1.67 10.39
C VAL A 136 4.64 -1.23 11.75
N GLN A 137 5.40 -1.34 12.83
CA GLN A 137 4.99 -0.86 14.15
C GLN A 137 4.83 0.66 14.19
N GLY A 138 5.75 1.42 13.58
CA GLY A 138 5.66 2.88 13.53
C GLY A 138 4.42 3.35 12.76
N MET A 139 4.15 2.75 11.61
CA MET A 139 2.97 3.03 10.81
C MET A 139 1.68 2.60 11.52
N ALA A 140 1.65 1.40 12.14
CA ALA A 140 0.49 0.92 12.88
C ALA A 140 0.16 1.79 14.09
N TRP A 141 1.18 2.26 14.82
CA TRP A 141 1.03 3.20 15.92
C TRP A 141 0.44 4.54 15.44
N PHE A 142 0.93 5.06 14.32
CA PHE A 142 0.39 6.29 13.72
C PHE A 142 -1.09 6.12 13.34
N MET A 143 -1.43 5.02 12.65
CA MET A 143 -2.80 4.74 12.24
C MET A 143 -3.73 4.58 13.45
N ALA A 144 -3.33 3.79 14.45
CA ALA A 144 -4.10 3.59 15.68
C ALA A 144 -4.36 4.92 16.42
N ARG A 145 -3.34 5.81 16.47
CA ARG A 145 -3.47 7.10 17.16
C ARG A 145 -4.39 8.07 16.42
N VAL A 146 -4.30 8.13 15.10
CA VAL A 146 -5.08 9.06 14.27
C VAL A 146 -6.53 8.57 14.16
N MET A 147 -6.72 7.31 13.77
CA MET A 147 -8.03 6.74 13.45
C MET A 147 -8.79 6.22 14.69
N GLY A 148 -8.10 5.95 15.80
CA GLY A 148 -8.70 5.40 17.02
C GLY A 148 -9.06 3.92 16.91
N THR A 149 -8.42 3.20 15.99
CA THR A 149 -8.53 1.76 15.76
C THR A 149 -7.73 0.96 16.78
N SER A 150 -8.03 -0.34 16.90
CA SER A 150 -7.27 -1.22 17.79
C SER A 150 -5.84 -1.43 17.29
N GLY A 151 -4.93 -1.71 18.21
CA GLY A 151 -3.52 -1.97 17.85
C GLY A 151 -3.38 -3.19 16.93
N ALA A 152 -4.19 -4.23 17.14
CA ALA A 152 -4.14 -5.45 16.34
C ALA A 152 -4.64 -5.23 14.91
N GLU A 153 -5.79 -4.58 14.71
CA GLU A 153 -6.29 -4.31 13.36
C GLU A 153 -5.37 -3.33 12.61
N SER A 154 -4.84 -2.30 13.31
CA SER A 154 -3.91 -1.35 12.71
C SER A 154 -2.59 -2.01 12.30
N LEU A 155 -2.08 -2.94 13.11
CA LEU A 155 -0.86 -3.68 12.81
C LEU A 155 -1.05 -4.60 11.60
N SER A 156 -2.17 -5.33 11.54
CA SER A 156 -2.46 -6.21 10.40
C SER A 156 -2.69 -5.43 9.12
N CYS A 157 -3.47 -4.34 9.14
CA CYS A 157 -3.72 -3.53 7.94
C CYS A 157 -2.46 -2.82 7.45
N THR A 158 -1.57 -2.42 8.36
CA THR A 158 -0.29 -1.81 7.99
C THR A 158 0.69 -2.84 7.43
N ALA A 159 0.74 -4.05 8.01
CA ALA A 159 1.57 -5.13 7.49
C ALA A 159 1.15 -5.54 6.06
N ASN A 160 -0.16 -5.53 5.76
CA ASN A 160 -0.72 -5.80 4.42
C ASN A 160 -0.24 -4.85 3.31
N ILE A 161 0.48 -3.77 3.63
CA ILE A 161 1.15 -2.91 2.62
C ILE A 161 2.37 -3.62 2.03
N PHE A 162 2.98 -4.53 2.79
CA PHE A 162 4.26 -5.15 2.45
C PHE A 162 4.19 -6.67 2.29
N VAL A 163 3.28 -7.32 3.02
CA VAL A 163 3.10 -8.77 2.99
C VAL A 163 1.69 -9.14 2.57
N GLY A 164 1.50 -10.39 2.13
CA GLY A 164 0.22 -10.85 1.62
C GLY A 164 -0.88 -10.93 2.69
N GLN A 165 -2.14 -10.98 2.22
CA GLN A 165 -3.34 -11.10 3.05
C GLN A 165 -3.35 -12.32 4.00
N THR A 166 -2.57 -13.35 3.72
CA THR A 166 -2.40 -14.54 4.58
C THR A 166 -1.26 -14.40 5.59
N GLU A 167 -0.31 -13.51 5.33
CA GLU A 167 0.90 -13.33 6.13
C GLU A 167 0.74 -12.20 7.16
N ALA A 168 0.07 -11.11 6.80
CA ALA A 168 -0.17 -10.01 7.73
C ALA A 168 -0.93 -10.44 9.00
N PRO A 169 -1.98 -11.29 8.95
CA PRO A 169 -2.66 -11.74 10.15
C PRO A 169 -1.79 -12.62 11.06
N LEU A 170 -0.73 -13.25 10.54
CA LEU A 170 0.20 -14.05 11.36
C LEU A 170 0.95 -13.17 12.37
N MET A 171 1.18 -11.89 12.04
CA MET A 171 1.80 -10.91 12.94
C MET A 171 0.97 -10.62 14.19
N ILE A 172 -0.34 -10.86 14.13
CA ILE A 172 -1.29 -10.66 15.24
C ILE A 172 -1.96 -11.96 15.68
N LYS A 173 -1.39 -13.12 15.31
CA LYS A 173 -1.96 -14.45 15.57
C LYS A 173 -2.51 -14.67 16.99
N PRO A 174 -1.85 -14.21 18.08
CA PRO A 174 -2.38 -14.38 19.44
C PRO A 174 -3.69 -13.63 19.68
N TYR A 175 -3.91 -12.51 18.99
CA TYR A 175 -5.06 -11.63 19.19
C TYR A 175 -6.28 -12.07 18.39
N LEU A 176 -6.10 -12.78 17.27
CA LEU A 176 -7.19 -13.18 16.35
C LEU A 176 -8.38 -13.86 17.05
N LYS A 177 -8.11 -14.71 18.06
CA LYS A 177 -9.18 -15.43 18.79
C LYS A 177 -10.07 -14.52 19.63
N GLY A 178 -9.57 -13.37 20.07
CA GLY A 178 -10.30 -12.42 20.93
C GLY A 178 -10.87 -11.21 20.18
N MET A 179 -10.69 -11.15 18.86
CA MET A 179 -11.13 -10.00 18.06
C MET A 179 -12.65 -9.95 17.92
N THR A 180 -13.16 -8.73 17.87
CA THR A 180 -14.55 -8.45 17.53
C THR A 180 -14.81 -8.73 16.05
N GLN A 181 -16.08 -8.89 15.69
CA GLN A 181 -16.49 -9.06 14.29
C GLN A 181 -16.08 -7.85 13.40
N SER A 182 -16.06 -6.64 13.98
CA SER A 182 -15.62 -5.43 13.26
C SER A 182 -14.12 -5.48 12.94
N GLU A 183 -13.31 -5.93 13.89
CA GLU A 183 -11.86 -6.06 13.72
C GLU A 183 -11.51 -7.15 12.71
N LEU A 184 -12.20 -8.30 12.77
CA LEU A 184 -12.05 -9.38 11.79
C LEU A 184 -12.43 -8.92 10.38
N LEU A 185 -13.57 -8.23 10.24
CA LEU A 185 -13.98 -7.65 8.95
C LEU A 185 -12.93 -6.66 8.44
N THR A 186 -12.36 -5.83 9.32
CA THR A 186 -11.34 -4.84 8.97
C THR A 186 -10.07 -5.52 8.45
N ILE A 187 -9.63 -6.62 9.05
CA ILE A 187 -8.48 -7.40 8.56
C ILE A 187 -8.75 -7.98 7.17
N MET A 188 -9.94 -8.57 6.97
CA MET A 188 -10.32 -9.17 5.68
C MET A 188 -10.39 -8.11 4.59
N VAL A 189 -11.08 -7.00 4.85
CA VAL A 189 -11.19 -5.86 3.91
C VAL A 189 -9.82 -5.26 3.64
N GLY A 190 -8.99 -5.09 4.67
CA GLY A 190 -7.63 -4.59 4.53
C GLY A 190 -6.78 -5.47 3.61
N GLY A 191 -6.88 -6.80 3.73
CA GLY A 191 -6.17 -7.73 2.85
C GLY A 191 -6.68 -7.74 1.40
N MET A 192 -7.99 -7.56 1.20
CA MET A 192 -8.58 -7.49 -0.15
C MET A 192 -8.39 -6.12 -0.82
N ALA A 193 -8.16 -5.07 -0.03
CA ALA A 193 -7.96 -3.71 -0.52
C ALA A 193 -6.51 -3.43 -0.95
N THR A 194 -5.56 -4.30 -0.60
CA THR A 194 -4.13 -4.12 -0.92
C THR A 194 -3.59 -5.30 -1.74
N ILE A 195 -2.34 -5.14 -2.18
CA ILE A 195 -1.54 -6.19 -2.84
C ILE A 195 -0.32 -6.51 -1.96
N ALA A 196 0.32 -7.66 -2.22
CA ALA A 196 1.61 -7.97 -1.61
C ALA A 196 2.75 -7.27 -2.39
N GLY A 197 3.79 -6.88 -1.67
CA GLY A 197 5.03 -6.34 -2.23
C GLY A 197 6.00 -7.42 -2.68
#